data_AF-A0A920QPB4-F1
#
_entry.id   AF-A0A920QPB4-F1
#
_cell.length_a   1.000
_cell.length_b   1.000
_cell.length_c   1.000
_cell.angle_alpha   90.00
_cell.angle_beta   90.00
_cell.angle_gamma   90.00
#
_symmetry.space_group_name_H-M   'P 1'
#
loop_
_entity.id
_entity.type
_entity.pdbx_description
1 polymer ?
#
loop_
_entity_poly.entity_id
_entity_poly.type
_entity_poly.pdbx_seq_one_letter_code
_entity_poly.pdbx_strand_id
1 'polypeptide(L)'
;MKDRSLQLECLNGLRAPLKTPARINISDAQFNTLVRLSTEGHPELRGVATDLIRLMKLESDEDRRARLAKALKEVADLQKPVEHRLASVKSLASENDPSIATSLLAAYPGTTPAVRGAILETAFARKDNFPAIVGALENGQLPPAVLTAVQRTALLQSGDSLAKRAEKAFAKLRPADTRKLKQYTDALAAERDPSAGQKVFSQHCATCHKAHDIGFAVGPDLTSEFRRAEETIVHDILAPSATIVGGYETYTVETRDGRVLSGVLAGESASSLTLNLPDGVQLDVLRKDIKSISSLAVSLMPESLGVVLKPEDVANVIAWLRRPPIRRVLFEDDPKILNWLNEGGGTASIDTGDKASGRASLKITPLQRYSPRIPNWSFKIRENPGPDEFRYLRLAWKAPAADGVMVELANNGAWPSSGSPERRYYSGKNSSDWQATRVSEKRPIEWTVVTRDMWKEFGDFTLTASHRQRLAARLGLTGSSYCALPRSVWPYFS
;
A
#
# COMPACT_ATOMS: atom_id res chain seq x y z
N MET A 1 9.14 39.21 -41.76
CA MET A 1 9.35 38.21 -40.69
C MET A 1 9.97 38.78 -39.41
N LYS A 2 9.68 40.03 -39.01
CA LYS A 2 10.15 40.61 -37.73
C LYS A 2 9.03 40.91 -36.73
N ASP A 3 7.77 40.80 -37.15
CA ASP A 3 6.61 41.00 -36.30
C ASP A 3 6.28 39.69 -35.57
N ARG A 4 6.51 39.70 -34.25
CA ARG A 4 6.28 38.54 -33.37
C ARG A 4 4.80 38.26 -33.15
N SER A 5 3.95 39.28 -33.13
CA SER A 5 2.51 39.10 -32.94
C SER A 5 1.93 38.35 -34.13
N LEU A 6 2.30 38.76 -35.34
CA LEU A 6 1.88 38.10 -36.57
C LEU A 6 2.41 36.66 -36.66
N GLN A 7 3.66 36.41 -36.25
CA GLN A 7 4.22 35.05 -36.20
C GLN A 7 3.43 34.13 -35.27
N LEU A 8 3.05 34.63 -34.09
CA LEU A 8 2.28 33.87 -33.12
C LEU A 8 0.86 33.57 -33.63
N GLU A 9 0.22 34.56 -34.24
CA GLU A 9 -1.11 34.41 -34.85
C GLU A 9 -1.09 33.37 -35.99
N CYS A 10 -0.09 33.42 -36.88
CA CYS A 10 0.06 32.42 -37.94
C CYS A 10 0.27 30.99 -37.39
N LEU A 11 1.15 30.82 -36.40
CA LEU A 11 1.42 29.50 -35.81
C LEU A 11 0.19 28.94 -35.07
N ASN A 12 -0.57 29.79 -34.38
CA ASN A 12 -1.82 29.40 -33.74
C ASN A 12 -2.90 29.03 -34.75
N GLY A 13 -3.01 29.78 -35.85
CA GLY A 13 -3.92 29.46 -36.95
C GLY A 13 -3.63 28.09 -37.58
N LEU A 14 -2.36 27.74 -37.77
CA LEU A 14 -1.96 26.43 -38.30
C LEU A 14 -2.20 25.27 -37.32
N ARG A 15 -2.29 25.52 -36.02
CA ARG A 15 -2.68 24.53 -35.01
C ARG A 15 -4.19 24.36 -34.87
N ALA A 16 -4.98 25.30 -35.39
CA ALA A 16 -6.43 25.22 -35.26
C ALA A 16 -6.99 23.98 -35.97
N PRO A 17 -8.03 23.32 -35.41
CA PRO A 17 -8.66 22.18 -36.06
C PRO A 17 -9.12 22.53 -37.48
N LEU A 18 -8.63 21.80 -38.48
CA LEU A 18 -9.10 21.96 -39.85
C LEU A 18 -10.49 21.34 -39.98
N LYS A 19 -11.45 22.11 -40.52
CA LYS A 19 -12.83 21.63 -40.74
C LYS A 19 -12.91 20.52 -41.79
N THR A 20 -11.92 20.42 -42.66
CA THR A 20 -11.80 19.41 -43.72
C THR A 20 -10.34 18.97 -43.87
N PRO A 21 -10.07 17.75 -44.36
CA PRO A 21 -8.72 17.31 -44.68
C PRO A 21 -8.07 18.26 -45.70
N ALA A 22 -6.95 18.87 -45.36
CA ALA A 22 -6.19 19.75 -46.26
C ALA A 22 -4.79 19.17 -46.50
N ARG A 23 -4.33 19.16 -47.75
CA ARG A 23 -2.92 18.93 -48.06
C ARG A 23 -2.17 20.24 -47.85
N ILE A 24 -1.16 20.22 -46.99
CA ILE A 24 -0.27 21.36 -46.75
C ILE A 24 1.07 21.00 -47.39
N ASN A 25 1.47 21.75 -48.41
CA ASN A 25 2.80 21.66 -48.99
C ASN A 25 3.71 22.65 -48.25
N ILE A 26 4.76 22.13 -47.61
CA ILE A 26 5.77 22.93 -46.93
C ILE A 26 7.07 22.82 -47.72
N SER A 27 7.59 23.96 -48.17
CA SER A 27 8.92 24.04 -48.78
C SER A 27 10.03 23.91 -47.73
N ASP A 28 11.22 23.48 -48.14
CA ASP A 28 12.39 23.38 -47.25
C ASP A 28 12.70 24.70 -46.53
N ALA A 29 12.51 25.85 -47.18
CA ALA A 29 12.71 27.16 -46.57
C ALA A 29 11.69 27.45 -45.45
N GLN A 30 10.43 27.06 -45.63
CA GLN A 30 9.39 27.18 -44.61
C GLN A 30 9.63 26.21 -43.46
N PHE A 31 10.06 24.98 -43.77
CA PHE A 31 10.43 23.99 -42.77
C PHE A 31 11.60 24.45 -41.90
N ASN A 32 12.70 24.89 -42.52
CA ASN A 32 13.87 25.43 -41.82
C ASN A 32 13.53 26.66 -40.97
N THR A 33 12.58 27.49 -41.43
CA THR A 33 12.08 28.62 -40.63
C THR A 33 11.34 28.15 -39.38
N LEU A 34 10.50 27.10 -39.52
CA LEU A 34 9.76 26.52 -38.41
C LEU A 34 10.69 25.84 -37.38
N VAL A 35 11.72 25.11 -37.87
CA VAL A 35 12.77 24.52 -37.01
C VAL A 35 13.55 25.61 -36.27
N ARG A 36 13.98 26.67 -36.96
CA ARG A 36 14.69 27.79 -36.30
C ARG A 36 13.81 28.48 -35.26
N LEU A 37 12.50 28.60 -35.49
CA LEU A 37 11.56 29.15 -34.49
C LEU A 37 11.41 28.23 -33.27
N SER A 38 11.53 26.91 -33.43
CA SER A 38 11.45 25.95 -32.31
C SER A 38 12.73 25.84 -31.50
N THR A 39 13.90 26.11 -32.10
CA THR A 39 15.21 26.03 -31.42
C THR A 39 15.73 27.38 -30.94
N GLU A 40 15.70 28.40 -31.80
CA GLU A 40 16.34 29.71 -31.60
C GLU A 40 15.32 30.86 -31.43
N GLY A 41 14.02 30.58 -31.63
CA GLY A 41 12.96 31.57 -31.56
C GLY A 41 12.76 32.18 -30.16
N HIS A 42 11.92 33.21 -30.09
CA HIS A 42 11.47 33.77 -28.80
C HIS A 42 10.72 32.69 -27.99
N PRO A 43 10.83 32.63 -26.64
CA PRO A 43 10.17 31.62 -25.81
C PRO A 43 8.69 31.33 -26.12
N GLU A 44 7.90 32.37 -26.37
CA GLU A 44 6.48 32.26 -26.76
C GLU A 44 6.25 31.58 -28.11
N LEU A 45 7.17 31.75 -29.07
CA LEU A 45 7.08 31.12 -30.39
C LEU A 45 7.61 29.69 -30.36
N ARG A 46 8.61 29.39 -29.51
CA ARG A 46 9.24 28.06 -29.43
C ARG A 46 8.23 26.96 -29.12
N GLY A 47 7.36 27.17 -28.12
CA GLY A 47 6.36 26.19 -27.73
C GLY A 47 5.38 25.88 -28.87
N VAL A 48 4.85 26.93 -29.50
CA VAL A 48 3.86 26.78 -30.58
C VAL A 48 4.48 26.16 -31.84
N ALA A 49 5.70 26.56 -32.19
CA ALA A 49 6.44 25.96 -33.31
C ALA A 49 6.79 24.48 -33.06
N THR A 50 7.23 24.14 -31.86
CA THR A 50 7.53 22.74 -31.47
C THR A 50 6.28 21.85 -31.56
N ASP A 51 5.15 22.34 -31.05
CA ASP A 51 3.89 21.61 -31.10
C ASP A 51 3.38 21.45 -32.53
N LEU A 52 3.54 22.47 -33.38
CA LEU A 52 3.14 22.40 -34.79
C LEU A 52 3.99 21.40 -35.58
N ILE A 53 5.31 21.38 -35.37
CA ILE A 53 6.22 20.38 -35.96
C ILE A 53 5.77 18.96 -35.58
N ARG A 54 5.44 18.73 -34.31
CA ARG A 54 4.96 17.43 -33.80
C ARG A 54 3.60 17.05 -34.40
N LEU A 55 2.66 17.98 -34.42
CA LEU A 55 1.31 17.76 -34.95
C LEU A 55 1.34 17.40 -36.43
N MET A 56 2.16 18.10 -37.20
CA MET A 56 2.27 17.94 -38.65
C MET A 56 3.26 16.85 -39.07
N LYS A 57 3.96 16.22 -38.10
CA LYS A 57 5.02 15.22 -38.34
C LYS A 57 6.08 15.70 -39.34
N LEU A 58 6.43 16.98 -39.25
CA LEU A 58 7.42 17.63 -40.11
C LEU A 58 8.82 17.34 -39.57
N GLU A 59 9.23 16.10 -39.62
CA GLU A 59 10.59 15.71 -39.26
C GLU A 59 11.12 14.83 -40.39
N SER A 60 12.42 14.93 -40.67
CA SER A 60 13.04 13.97 -41.59
C SER A 60 12.99 12.57 -40.96
N ASP A 61 13.04 11.52 -41.79
CA ASP A 61 13.11 10.15 -41.28
C ASP A 61 14.36 9.93 -40.40
N GLU A 62 15.43 10.69 -40.63
CA GLU A 62 16.64 10.67 -39.81
C GLU A 62 16.39 11.32 -38.44
N ASP A 63 15.80 12.51 -38.40
CA ASP A 63 15.46 13.21 -37.15
C ASP A 63 14.46 12.43 -36.31
N ARG A 64 13.44 11.84 -36.96
CA ARG A 64 12.48 10.94 -36.31
C ARG A 64 13.22 9.78 -35.65
N ARG A 65 14.06 9.07 -36.40
CA ARG A 65 14.83 7.93 -35.87
C ARG A 65 15.71 8.34 -34.70
N ALA A 66 16.41 9.47 -34.80
CA ALA A 66 17.24 10.00 -33.72
C ALA A 66 16.43 10.33 -32.46
N ARG A 67 15.26 10.97 -32.62
CA ARG A 67 14.35 11.30 -31.52
C ARG A 67 13.81 10.06 -30.83
N LEU A 68 13.36 9.06 -31.59
CA LEU A 68 12.84 7.82 -31.03
C LEU A 68 13.92 7.00 -30.33
N ALA A 69 15.12 6.92 -30.91
CA ALA A 69 16.26 6.27 -30.27
C ALA A 69 16.63 6.96 -28.94
N LYS A 70 16.62 8.30 -28.92
CA LYS A 70 16.83 9.06 -27.69
C LYS A 70 15.75 8.77 -26.65
N ALA A 71 14.47 8.86 -27.01
CA ALA A 71 13.37 8.59 -26.09
C ALA A 71 13.44 7.16 -25.53
N LEU A 72 13.74 6.16 -26.37
CA LEU A 72 13.91 4.78 -25.94
C LEU A 72 15.05 4.61 -24.94
N LYS A 73 16.20 5.26 -25.19
CA LYS A 73 17.33 5.27 -24.25
C LYS A 73 16.93 5.87 -22.89
N GLU A 74 16.13 6.93 -22.91
CA GLU A 74 15.66 7.60 -21.69
C GLU A 74 14.68 6.74 -20.89
N VAL A 75 13.82 5.93 -21.54
CA VAL A 75 12.92 5.00 -20.85
C VAL A 75 13.69 4.04 -19.94
N ALA A 76 14.86 3.57 -20.37
CA ALA A 76 15.71 2.65 -19.61
C ALA A 76 16.69 3.35 -18.65
N ASP A 77 16.82 4.68 -18.70
CA ASP A 77 17.83 5.40 -17.94
C ASP A 77 17.41 5.60 -16.47
N LEU A 78 17.96 4.75 -15.59
CA LEU A 78 17.70 4.78 -14.14
C LEU A 78 18.24 6.03 -13.45
N GLN A 79 19.12 6.80 -14.09
CA GLN A 79 19.60 8.07 -13.54
C GLN A 79 18.58 9.18 -13.70
N LYS A 80 17.60 9.01 -14.60
CA LYS A 80 16.53 9.99 -14.79
C LYS A 80 15.38 9.77 -13.79
N PRO A 81 14.76 10.85 -13.30
CA PRO A 81 13.52 10.77 -12.52
C PRO A 81 12.41 10.03 -13.29
N VAL A 82 11.49 9.41 -12.56
CA VAL A 82 10.39 8.61 -13.13
C VAL A 82 9.53 9.43 -14.08
N GLU A 83 9.28 10.71 -13.76
CA GLU A 83 8.45 11.61 -14.55
C GLU A 83 9.05 11.85 -15.94
N HIS A 84 10.37 11.95 -16.03
CA HIS A 84 11.08 12.08 -17.31
C HIS A 84 10.94 10.79 -18.14
N ARG A 85 11.10 9.63 -17.51
CA ARG A 85 11.01 8.33 -18.19
C ARG A 85 9.59 8.07 -18.70
N LEU A 86 8.58 8.40 -17.89
CA LEU A 86 7.16 8.35 -18.27
C LEU A 86 6.85 9.30 -19.44
N ALA A 87 7.42 10.51 -19.43
CA ALA A 87 7.28 11.44 -20.56
C ALA A 87 7.89 10.86 -21.86
N SER A 88 9.02 10.15 -21.77
CA SER A 88 9.62 9.45 -22.91
C SER A 88 8.73 8.31 -23.42
N VAL A 89 8.12 7.49 -22.53
CA VAL A 89 7.11 6.48 -22.94
C VAL A 89 5.93 7.13 -23.64
N LYS A 90 5.38 8.22 -23.10
CA LYS A 90 4.27 8.96 -23.71
C LYS A 90 4.63 9.51 -25.09
N SER A 91 5.85 10.03 -25.26
CA SER A 91 6.33 10.51 -26.56
C SER A 91 6.51 9.38 -27.58
N LEU A 92 6.84 8.17 -27.14
CA LEU A 92 6.91 6.99 -28.00
C LEU A 92 5.50 6.47 -28.36
N ALA A 93 4.56 6.52 -27.41
CA ALA A 93 3.18 6.07 -27.60
C ALA A 93 2.39 6.92 -28.61
N SER A 94 2.78 8.17 -28.86
CA SER A 94 2.15 9.03 -29.88
C SER A 94 2.49 8.64 -31.32
N GLU A 95 3.47 7.75 -31.52
CA GLU A 95 3.85 7.25 -32.82
C GLU A 95 2.95 6.09 -33.28
N ASN A 96 2.72 6.01 -34.58
CA ASN A 96 1.96 4.90 -35.19
C ASN A 96 2.92 3.85 -35.77
N ASP A 97 3.86 3.36 -34.96
CA ASP A 97 4.93 2.47 -35.40
C ASP A 97 5.00 1.21 -34.51
N PRO A 98 4.62 0.01 -35.02
CA PRO A 98 4.64 -1.23 -34.24
C PRO A 98 6.03 -1.62 -33.69
N SER A 99 7.11 -1.16 -34.31
CA SER A 99 8.48 -1.44 -33.84
C SER A 99 8.77 -0.81 -32.47
N ILE A 100 8.03 0.23 -32.11
CA ILE A 100 8.13 0.89 -30.80
C ILE A 100 7.63 -0.02 -29.69
N ALA A 101 6.53 -0.77 -29.90
CA ALA A 101 6.04 -1.72 -28.92
C ALA A 101 7.08 -2.81 -28.64
N THR A 102 7.72 -3.35 -29.68
CA THR A 102 8.83 -4.30 -29.55
C THR A 102 9.98 -3.71 -28.73
N SER A 103 10.37 -2.47 -29.02
CA SER A 103 11.48 -1.79 -28.34
C SER A 103 11.17 -1.49 -26.86
N LEU A 104 9.95 -1.03 -26.56
CA LEU A 104 9.49 -0.78 -25.19
C LEU A 104 9.43 -2.08 -24.38
N LEU A 105 8.92 -3.17 -24.97
CA LEU A 105 8.87 -4.48 -24.33
C LEU A 105 10.27 -5.07 -24.10
N ALA A 106 11.23 -4.79 -24.98
CA ALA A 106 12.63 -5.18 -24.76
C ALA A 106 13.27 -4.44 -23.57
N ALA A 107 12.88 -3.18 -23.33
CA ALA A 107 13.34 -2.41 -22.17
C ALA A 107 12.65 -2.82 -20.85
N TYR A 108 11.45 -3.41 -20.93
CA TYR A 108 10.59 -3.75 -19.78
C TYR A 108 11.33 -4.35 -18.56
N PRO A 109 12.20 -5.39 -18.70
CA PRO A 109 12.86 -6.02 -17.56
C PRO A 109 13.71 -5.07 -16.70
N GLY A 110 14.29 -4.02 -17.31
CA GLY A 110 15.16 -3.05 -16.64
C GLY A 110 14.44 -1.77 -16.18
N THR A 111 13.11 -1.75 -16.19
CA THR A 111 12.30 -0.57 -15.80
C THR A 111 11.58 -0.77 -14.47
N THR A 112 11.17 0.34 -13.85
CA THR A 112 10.45 0.37 -12.57
C THR A 112 8.93 0.16 -12.77
N PRO A 113 8.14 -0.19 -11.73
CA PRO A 113 6.72 -0.50 -11.85
C PRO A 113 5.89 0.56 -12.58
N ALA A 114 6.08 1.85 -12.28
CA ALA A 114 5.36 2.93 -12.95
C ALA A 114 5.62 2.96 -14.46
N VAL A 115 6.90 2.84 -14.85
CA VAL A 115 7.32 2.83 -16.25
C VAL A 115 6.84 1.55 -16.97
N ARG A 116 6.86 0.40 -16.28
CA ARG A 116 6.31 -0.87 -16.79
C ARG A 116 4.82 -0.80 -17.06
N GLY A 117 4.05 -0.19 -16.16
CA GLY A 117 2.64 0.07 -16.35
C GLY A 117 2.39 0.85 -17.64
N ALA A 118 3.14 1.95 -17.83
CA ALA A 118 3.05 2.77 -19.05
C ALA A 118 3.49 2.01 -20.32
N ILE A 119 4.51 1.15 -20.24
CA ILE A 119 4.93 0.28 -21.35
C ILE A 119 3.81 -0.68 -21.72
N LEU A 120 3.18 -1.35 -20.75
CA LEU A 120 2.09 -2.29 -21.01
C LEU A 120 0.84 -1.58 -21.54
N GLU A 121 0.50 -0.41 -21.01
CA GLU A 121 -0.59 0.42 -21.53
C GLU A 121 -0.34 0.77 -23.00
N THR A 122 0.87 1.22 -23.34
CA THR A 122 1.27 1.53 -24.72
C THR A 122 1.23 0.30 -25.61
N ALA A 123 1.73 -0.84 -25.13
CA ALA A 123 1.74 -2.09 -25.89
C ALA A 123 0.31 -2.59 -26.18
N PHE A 124 -0.59 -2.56 -25.19
CA PHE A 124 -1.98 -3.02 -25.35
C PHE A 124 -2.91 -1.97 -25.98
N ALA A 125 -2.45 -0.75 -26.24
CA ALA A 125 -3.27 0.32 -26.82
C ALA A 125 -3.82 -0.03 -28.22
N ARG A 126 -3.16 -0.94 -28.96
CA ARG A 126 -3.55 -1.32 -30.33
C ARG A 126 -3.35 -2.81 -30.59
N LYS A 127 -4.25 -3.41 -31.36
CA LYS A 127 -4.17 -4.82 -31.76
C LYS A 127 -2.93 -5.13 -32.61
N ASP A 128 -2.45 -4.16 -33.40
CA ASP A 128 -1.26 -4.30 -34.24
C ASP A 128 0.03 -4.56 -33.42
N ASN A 129 0.02 -4.26 -32.12
CA ASN A 129 1.13 -4.52 -31.22
C ASN A 129 1.11 -5.94 -30.61
N PHE A 130 0.02 -6.69 -30.76
CA PHE A 130 -0.11 -8.02 -30.14
C PHE A 130 0.99 -9.00 -30.56
N PRO A 131 1.48 -9.01 -31.83
CA PRO A 131 2.64 -9.81 -32.20
C PRO A 131 3.90 -9.49 -31.38
N ALA A 132 4.13 -8.22 -31.04
CA ALA A 132 5.26 -7.81 -30.22
C ALA A 132 5.10 -8.29 -28.76
N ILE A 133 3.88 -8.23 -28.21
CA ILE A 133 3.58 -8.71 -26.86
C ILE A 133 3.82 -10.22 -26.77
N VAL A 134 3.30 -11.00 -27.72
CA VAL A 134 3.51 -12.45 -27.74
C VAL A 134 4.98 -12.80 -27.95
N GLY A 135 5.71 -12.06 -28.80
CA GLY A 135 7.15 -12.22 -28.94
C GLY A 135 7.90 -11.96 -27.61
N ALA A 136 7.52 -10.93 -26.86
CA ALA A 136 8.11 -10.65 -25.55
C ALA A 136 7.82 -11.74 -24.50
N LEU A 137 6.62 -12.35 -24.54
CA LEU A 137 6.28 -13.51 -23.71
C LEU A 137 7.14 -14.74 -24.05
N GLU A 138 7.34 -15.01 -25.35
CA GLU A 138 8.14 -16.14 -25.83
C GLU A 138 9.62 -15.98 -25.49
N ASN A 139 10.14 -14.77 -25.61
CA ASN A 139 11.53 -14.42 -25.32
C ASN A 139 11.82 -14.23 -23.83
N GLY A 140 10.82 -14.37 -22.96
CA GLY A 140 10.98 -14.20 -21.50
C GLY A 140 11.20 -12.76 -21.04
N GLN A 141 11.05 -11.77 -21.92
CA GLN A 141 11.13 -10.35 -21.59
C GLN A 141 9.90 -9.88 -20.82
N LEU A 142 8.76 -10.52 -21.08
CA LEU A 142 7.50 -10.26 -20.40
C LEU A 142 7.06 -11.55 -19.68
N PRO A 143 7.04 -11.59 -18.35
CA PRO A 143 6.51 -12.74 -17.62
C PRO A 143 5.00 -12.86 -17.85
N PRO A 144 4.46 -14.06 -18.15
CA PRO A 144 3.02 -14.19 -18.39
C PRO A 144 2.14 -13.85 -17.17
N ALA A 145 2.71 -13.93 -15.97
CA ALA A 145 2.06 -13.63 -14.70
C ALA A 145 1.73 -12.15 -14.49
N VAL A 146 2.45 -11.23 -15.16
CA VAL A 146 2.20 -9.79 -15.03
C VAL A 146 0.98 -9.30 -15.82
N LEU A 147 0.43 -10.16 -16.69
CA LEU A 147 -0.74 -9.82 -17.51
C LEU A 147 -2.04 -10.12 -16.77
N THR A 148 -2.93 -9.12 -16.76
CA THR A 148 -4.28 -9.26 -16.21
C THR A 148 -5.10 -10.31 -16.97
N ALA A 149 -6.18 -10.81 -16.36
CA ALA A 149 -7.11 -11.72 -17.05
C ALA A 149 -7.64 -11.11 -18.35
N VAL A 150 -7.97 -9.81 -18.36
CA VAL A 150 -8.47 -9.10 -19.55
C VAL A 150 -7.42 -9.08 -20.67
N GLN A 151 -6.18 -8.74 -20.35
CA GLN A 151 -5.06 -8.73 -21.31
C GLN A 151 -4.79 -10.13 -21.89
N ARG A 152 -4.81 -11.16 -21.04
CA ARG A 152 -4.64 -12.55 -21.49
C ARG A 152 -5.77 -12.98 -22.43
N THR A 153 -7.02 -12.69 -22.08
CA THR A 153 -8.18 -12.97 -22.95
C THR A 153 -8.08 -12.22 -24.28
N ALA A 154 -7.66 -10.96 -24.28
CA ALA A 154 -7.47 -10.19 -25.52
C ALA A 154 -6.45 -10.84 -26.48
N LEU A 155 -5.36 -11.41 -25.94
CA LEU A 155 -4.38 -12.14 -26.73
C LEU A 155 -4.91 -13.50 -27.21
N LEU A 156 -5.68 -14.21 -26.39
CA LEU A 156 -6.32 -15.48 -26.78
C LEU A 156 -7.43 -15.32 -27.83
N GLN A 157 -8.03 -14.13 -27.90
CA GLN A 157 -9.01 -13.76 -28.93
C GLN A 157 -8.38 -13.07 -30.15
N SER A 158 -7.05 -13.01 -30.20
CA SER A 158 -6.34 -12.59 -31.41
C SER A 158 -6.42 -13.69 -32.47
N GLY A 159 -6.19 -13.38 -33.75
CA GLY A 159 -6.33 -14.37 -34.84
C GLY A 159 -5.59 -15.69 -34.59
N ASP A 160 -6.06 -16.78 -35.22
CA ASP A 160 -5.76 -18.16 -34.85
C ASP A 160 -4.28 -18.52 -34.60
N SER A 161 -3.33 -17.91 -35.33
CA SER A 161 -1.90 -18.18 -35.16
C SER A 161 -1.32 -17.55 -33.89
N LEU A 162 -1.78 -16.35 -33.55
CA LEU A 162 -1.27 -15.57 -32.42
C LEU A 162 -1.88 -16.06 -31.09
N ALA A 163 -3.16 -16.43 -31.11
CA ALA A 163 -3.83 -17.05 -29.97
C ALA A 163 -3.12 -18.34 -29.51
N LYS A 164 -2.76 -19.23 -30.45
CA LYS A 164 -2.03 -20.48 -30.13
C LYS A 164 -0.67 -20.23 -29.48
N ARG A 165 0.06 -19.21 -29.94
CA ARG A 165 1.35 -18.82 -29.37
C ARG A 165 1.18 -18.26 -27.95
N ALA A 166 0.19 -17.39 -27.76
CA ALA A 166 -0.16 -16.86 -26.44
C ALA A 166 -0.57 -17.98 -25.47
N GLU A 167 -1.40 -18.93 -25.92
CA GLU A 167 -1.81 -20.10 -25.11
C GLU A 167 -0.62 -20.93 -24.65
N LYS A 168 0.35 -21.19 -25.55
CA LYS A 168 1.60 -21.88 -25.19
C LYS A 168 2.41 -21.12 -24.15
N ALA A 169 2.48 -19.79 -24.24
CA ALA A 169 3.14 -18.97 -23.24
C ALA A 169 2.43 -19.03 -21.87
N PHE A 170 1.09 -19.05 -21.86
CA PHE A 170 0.28 -19.15 -20.64
C PHE A 170 0.25 -20.55 -20.02
N ALA A 171 0.58 -21.60 -20.77
CA ALA A 171 0.66 -22.95 -20.22
C ALA A 171 1.66 -23.06 -19.06
N LYS A 172 2.67 -22.17 -19.01
CA LYS A 172 3.64 -22.05 -17.91
C LYS A 172 3.04 -21.54 -16.59
N LEU A 173 1.83 -20.98 -16.61
CA LEU A 173 1.11 -20.51 -15.41
C LEU A 173 0.29 -21.61 -14.74
N ARG A 174 0.23 -22.81 -15.31
CA ARG A 174 -0.56 -23.91 -14.73
C ARG A 174 0.10 -24.41 -13.43
N PRO A 175 -0.67 -24.79 -12.41
CA PRO A 175 -0.14 -25.13 -11.10
C PRO A 175 0.91 -26.24 -11.17
N ALA A 176 2.01 -26.06 -10.45
CA ALA A 176 2.94 -27.14 -10.15
C ALA A 176 2.24 -28.11 -9.18
N ASP A 177 2.00 -29.33 -9.65
CA ASP A 177 1.45 -30.47 -8.88
C ASP A 177 -0.02 -30.34 -8.44
N THR A 178 -0.93 -30.74 -9.35
CA THR A 178 -2.38 -30.83 -9.10
C THR A 178 -2.76 -31.78 -7.96
N ARG A 179 -1.94 -32.81 -7.68
CA ARG A 179 -2.20 -33.74 -6.56
C ARG A 179 -1.95 -33.05 -5.24
N LYS A 180 -0.83 -32.34 -5.13
CA LYS A 180 -0.49 -31.55 -3.94
C LYS A 180 -1.51 -30.44 -3.71
N LEU A 181 -1.89 -29.70 -4.75
CA LEU A 181 -2.95 -28.70 -4.65
C LEU A 181 -4.24 -29.33 -4.08
N LYS A 182 -4.67 -30.48 -4.62
CA LYS A 182 -5.85 -31.19 -4.13
C LYS A 182 -5.75 -31.55 -2.64
N GLN A 183 -4.60 -32.06 -2.19
CA GLN A 183 -4.38 -32.42 -0.78
C GLN A 183 -4.57 -31.22 0.16
N TYR A 184 -4.08 -30.03 -0.23
CA TYR A 184 -4.23 -28.82 0.57
C TYR A 184 -5.64 -28.26 0.51
N THR A 185 -6.31 -28.33 -0.64
CA THR A 185 -7.71 -27.90 -0.75
C THR A 185 -8.67 -28.83 -0.01
N ASP A 186 -8.42 -30.15 0.00
CA ASP A 186 -9.22 -31.11 0.76
C ASP A 186 -9.19 -30.80 2.28
N ALA A 187 -8.06 -30.30 2.79
CA ALA A 187 -7.91 -29.93 4.20
C ALA A 187 -8.76 -28.71 4.62
N LEU A 188 -9.26 -27.90 3.67
CA LEU A 188 -10.15 -26.77 3.95
C LEU A 188 -11.51 -27.20 4.51
N ALA A 189 -11.94 -28.43 4.21
CA ALA A 189 -13.20 -29.00 4.67
C ALA A 189 -13.13 -29.60 6.08
N ALA A 190 -11.92 -29.79 6.63
CA ALA A 190 -11.73 -30.31 7.97
C ALA A 190 -12.05 -29.26 9.05
N GLU A 191 -12.09 -29.69 10.31
CA GLU A 191 -12.10 -28.76 11.44
C GLU A 191 -10.79 -27.96 11.46
N ARG A 192 -10.91 -26.65 11.63
CA ARG A 192 -9.80 -25.70 11.53
C ARG A 192 -9.63 -24.97 12.86
N ASP A 193 -8.39 -24.77 13.28
CA ASP A 193 -8.01 -24.00 14.46
C ASP A 193 -7.37 -22.66 14.06
N PRO A 194 -8.12 -21.55 14.13
CA PRO A 194 -7.59 -20.23 13.83
C PRO A 194 -6.50 -19.75 14.80
N SER A 195 -6.43 -20.27 16.02
CA SER A 195 -5.36 -19.93 16.97
C SER A 195 -4.04 -20.57 16.52
N ALA A 196 -4.08 -21.82 16.06
CA ALA A 196 -2.94 -22.44 15.38
C ALA A 196 -2.59 -21.69 14.08
N GLY A 197 -3.60 -21.28 13.31
CA GLY A 197 -3.43 -20.48 12.10
C GLY A 197 -2.69 -19.17 12.33
N GLN A 198 -3.00 -18.45 13.41
CA GLN A 198 -2.29 -17.23 13.79
C GLN A 198 -0.80 -17.49 14.05
N LYS A 199 -0.47 -18.60 14.74
CA LYS A 199 0.93 -18.96 15.05
C LYS A 199 1.72 -19.22 13.77
N VAL A 200 1.15 -20.02 12.86
CA VAL A 200 1.75 -20.30 11.54
C VAL A 200 1.92 -19.02 10.74
N PHE A 201 0.90 -18.15 10.69
CA PHE A 201 1.00 -16.86 10.02
C PHE A 201 2.15 -16.01 10.58
N SER A 202 2.24 -15.92 11.91
CA SER A 202 3.27 -15.12 12.59
C SER A 202 4.69 -15.65 12.33
N GLN A 203 4.84 -16.97 12.19
CA GLN A 203 6.12 -17.62 11.95
C GLN A 203 6.59 -17.55 10.50
N HIS A 204 5.66 -17.63 9.53
CA HIS A 204 6.00 -17.85 8.12
C HIS A 204 5.54 -16.76 7.17
N CYS A 205 4.49 -16.01 7.51
CA CYS A 205 3.87 -15.03 6.64
C CYS A 205 4.15 -13.59 7.08
N ALA A 206 4.22 -13.34 8.39
CA ALA A 206 4.30 -12.00 8.97
C ALA A 206 5.60 -11.25 8.62
N THR A 207 6.67 -11.96 8.28
CA THR A 207 7.93 -11.38 7.76
C THR A 207 7.71 -10.53 6.51
N CYS A 208 6.70 -10.85 5.68
CA CYS A 208 6.43 -10.12 4.44
C CYS A 208 5.03 -9.54 4.34
N HIS A 209 4.02 -10.18 4.95
CA HIS A 209 2.63 -9.77 4.80
C HIS A 209 2.06 -9.20 6.08
N LYS A 210 1.17 -8.22 5.91
CA LYS A 210 0.36 -7.68 6.99
C LYS A 210 -1.01 -8.36 7.00
N ALA A 211 -1.50 -8.81 8.14
CA ALA A 211 -2.89 -9.26 8.32
C ALA A 211 -3.33 -8.97 9.75
N HIS A 212 -4.55 -8.46 9.96
CA HIS A 212 -5.09 -8.20 11.32
C HIS A 212 -4.14 -7.36 12.20
N ASP A 213 -3.42 -6.41 11.58
CA ASP A 213 -2.38 -5.58 12.20
C ASP A 213 -1.10 -6.33 12.68
N ILE A 214 -0.88 -7.56 12.22
CA ILE A 214 0.34 -8.35 12.40
C ILE A 214 1.22 -8.29 11.16
N GLY A 215 2.54 -8.21 11.33
CA GLY A 215 3.51 -8.39 10.25
C GLY A 215 3.85 -7.09 9.53
N PHE A 216 4.45 -7.22 8.34
CA PHE A 216 5.04 -6.10 7.59
C PHE A 216 4.39 -5.91 6.22
N ALA A 217 4.51 -4.70 5.67
CA ALA A 217 3.96 -4.35 4.35
C ALA A 217 5.01 -4.50 3.23
N VAL A 218 5.56 -5.70 3.08
CA VAL A 218 6.52 -6.04 1.99
C VAL A 218 5.77 -6.62 0.80
N GLY A 219 4.89 -7.59 1.07
CA GLY A 219 3.90 -8.14 0.16
C GLY A 219 2.51 -7.52 0.37
N PRO A 220 1.50 -7.97 -0.40
CA PRO A 220 0.12 -7.50 -0.25
C PRO A 220 -0.43 -7.61 1.18
N ASP A 221 -1.24 -6.62 1.60
CA ASP A 221 -1.98 -6.69 2.86
C ASP A 221 -3.09 -7.74 2.75
N LEU A 222 -3.02 -8.76 3.60
CA LEU A 222 -3.92 -9.91 3.62
C LEU A 222 -5.14 -9.69 4.53
N THR A 223 -5.27 -8.52 5.18
CA THR A 223 -6.41 -8.20 6.07
C THR A 223 -7.74 -8.24 5.33
N SER A 224 -7.76 -7.91 4.03
CA SER A 224 -8.97 -7.94 3.20
C SER A 224 -9.15 -9.23 2.39
N GLU A 225 -8.22 -10.18 2.54
CA GLU A 225 -8.12 -11.36 1.68
C GLU A 225 -9.16 -12.44 1.97
N PHE A 226 -9.91 -12.29 3.07
CA PHE A 226 -11.04 -13.14 3.43
C PHE A 226 -12.14 -13.25 2.36
N ARG A 227 -12.13 -12.33 1.37
CA ARG A 227 -13.09 -12.30 0.25
C ARG A 227 -12.70 -13.19 -0.93
N ARG A 228 -11.46 -13.66 -1.02
CA ARG A 228 -11.01 -14.54 -2.10
C ARG A 228 -11.47 -15.99 -1.84
N ALA A 229 -11.56 -16.76 -2.92
CA ALA A 229 -11.74 -18.21 -2.81
C ALA A 229 -10.53 -18.83 -2.07
N GLU A 230 -10.79 -19.74 -1.15
CA GLU A 230 -9.75 -20.31 -0.27
C GLU A 230 -8.73 -21.12 -1.09
N GLU A 231 -9.20 -21.80 -2.14
CA GLU A 231 -8.38 -22.57 -3.07
C GLU A 231 -7.37 -21.68 -3.82
N THR A 232 -7.75 -20.44 -4.09
CA THR A 232 -6.83 -19.47 -4.69
C THR A 232 -5.72 -19.08 -3.71
N ILE A 233 -6.05 -18.91 -2.42
CA ILE A 233 -5.05 -18.61 -1.38
C ILE A 233 -4.10 -19.80 -1.20
N VAL A 234 -4.63 -21.03 -1.20
CA VAL A 234 -3.81 -22.26 -1.19
C VAL A 234 -2.85 -22.26 -2.39
N HIS A 235 -3.36 -21.99 -3.58
CA HIS A 235 -2.54 -21.96 -4.79
C HIS A 235 -1.41 -20.93 -4.69
N ASP A 236 -1.70 -19.71 -4.23
CA ASP A 236 -0.72 -18.65 -4.08
C ASP A 236 0.38 -19.01 -3.06
N ILE A 237 0.03 -19.76 -2.00
CA ILE A 237 1.00 -20.27 -1.01
C ILE A 237 1.90 -21.36 -1.61
N LEU A 238 1.33 -22.27 -2.40
CA LEU A 238 2.06 -23.40 -2.97
C LEU A 238 2.89 -23.03 -4.20
N ALA A 239 2.47 -22.01 -4.94
CA ALA A 239 3.10 -21.56 -6.17
C ALA A 239 3.18 -20.03 -6.24
N PRO A 240 3.94 -19.37 -5.34
CA PRO A 240 3.97 -17.92 -5.22
C PRO A 240 4.51 -17.20 -6.47
N SER A 241 5.33 -17.88 -7.27
CA SER A 241 5.84 -17.37 -8.55
C SER A 241 4.85 -17.53 -9.71
N ALA A 242 3.75 -18.30 -9.54
CA ALA A 242 2.79 -18.54 -10.61
C ALA A 242 1.94 -17.32 -10.92
N THR A 243 1.68 -16.46 -9.94
CA THR A 243 1.04 -15.15 -10.14
C THR A 243 1.61 -14.16 -9.14
N ILE A 244 2.35 -13.16 -9.65
CA ILE A 244 2.88 -12.07 -8.84
C ILE A 244 1.94 -10.88 -9.01
N VAL A 245 1.39 -10.39 -7.90
CA VAL A 245 0.50 -9.21 -7.91
C VAL A 245 1.29 -8.00 -8.39
N GLY A 246 0.72 -7.25 -9.35
CA GLY A 246 1.37 -6.05 -9.88
C GLY A 246 1.73 -5.05 -8.78
N GLY A 247 2.94 -4.51 -8.83
CA GLY A 247 3.51 -3.66 -7.78
C GLY A 247 4.25 -4.40 -6.67
N TYR A 248 4.17 -5.74 -6.64
CA TYR A 248 4.91 -6.60 -5.69
C TYR A 248 5.95 -7.48 -6.39
N GLU A 249 6.35 -7.10 -7.60
CA GLU A 249 7.44 -7.79 -8.30
C GLU A 249 8.76 -7.68 -7.52
N THR A 250 9.52 -8.76 -7.53
CA THR A 250 10.85 -8.76 -6.92
C THR A 250 11.83 -8.12 -7.89
N TYR A 251 12.59 -7.15 -7.40
CA TYR A 251 13.64 -6.47 -8.12
C TYR A 251 14.99 -6.84 -7.53
N THR A 252 15.95 -7.08 -8.41
CA THR A 252 17.37 -7.12 -8.09
C THR A 252 18.01 -5.82 -8.55
N VAL A 253 18.67 -5.13 -7.64
CA VAL A 253 19.45 -3.91 -7.87
C VAL A 253 20.92 -4.26 -7.69
N GLU A 254 21.68 -4.17 -8.77
CA GLU A 254 23.14 -4.22 -8.71
C GLU A 254 23.66 -2.79 -8.53
N THR A 255 24.47 -2.59 -7.52
CA THR A 255 25.08 -1.30 -7.22
C THR A 255 26.50 -1.22 -7.79
N ARG A 256 27.00 0.01 -7.99
CA ARG A 256 28.33 0.29 -8.52
C ARG A 256 29.46 -0.17 -7.60
N ASP A 257 29.18 -0.33 -6.31
CA ASP A 257 30.12 -0.88 -5.32
C ASP A 257 30.14 -2.43 -5.29
N GLY A 258 29.33 -3.08 -6.13
CA GLY A 258 29.29 -4.54 -6.28
C GLY A 258 28.25 -5.24 -5.42
N ARG A 259 27.49 -4.54 -4.57
CA ARG A 259 26.38 -5.18 -3.83
C ARG A 259 25.22 -5.52 -4.75
N VAL A 260 24.58 -6.64 -4.48
CA VAL A 260 23.34 -7.10 -5.12
C VAL A 260 22.24 -7.11 -4.06
N LEU A 261 21.20 -6.31 -4.28
CA LEU A 261 20.10 -6.12 -3.35
C LEU A 261 18.82 -6.67 -3.99
N SER A 262 18.06 -7.49 -3.26
CA SER A 262 16.79 -8.06 -3.77
C SER A 262 15.63 -7.70 -2.85
N GLY A 263 14.57 -7.14 -3.41
CA GLY A 263 13.39 -6.71 -2.64
C GLY A 263 12.25 -6.21 -3.54
N VAL A 264 11.15 -5.79 -2.92
CA VAL A 264 10.01 -5.18 -3.63
C VAL A 264 10.24 -3.67 -3.73
N LEU A 265 9.99 -3.06 -4.88
CA LEU A 265 10.12 -1.62 -5.02
C LEU A 265 8.93 -0.90 -4.36
N ALA A 266 9.17 -0.23 -3.24
CA ALA A 266 8.15 0.47 -2.46
C ALA A 266 7.90 1.90 -2.95
N GLY A 267 8.92 2.51 -3.57
CA GLY A 267 8.84 3.88 -4.06
C GLY A 267 10.04 4.27 -4.89
N GLU A 268 9.90 5.35 -5.65
CA GLU A 268 11.00 5.97 -6.36
C GLU A 268 10.89 7.50 -6.31
N SER A 269 12.03 8.16 -6.17
CA SER A 269 12.16 9.62 -6.16
C SER A 269 13.09 10.08 -7.28
N ALA A 270 13.33 11.39 -7.38
CA ALA A 270 14.31 11.94 -8.31
C ALA A 270 15.75 11.48 -8.02
N SER A 271 16.08 11.07 -6.79
CA SER A 271 17.45 10.74 -6.37
C SER A 271 17.62 9.30 -5.88
N SER A 272 16.56 8.58 -5.54
CA SER A 272 16.63 7.25 -4.92
C SER A 272 15.52 6.29 -5.37
N LEU A 273 15.77 5.00 -5.14
CA LEU A 273 14.79 3.92 -5.15
C LEU A 273 14.66 3.38 -3.73
N THR A 274 13.43 3.10 -3.27
CA THR A 274 13.17 2.48 -1.97
C THR A 274 12.79 1.02 -2.17
N LEU A 275 13.53 0.10 -1.55
CA LEU A 275 13.24 -1.32 -1.53
C LEU A 275 12.67 -1.74 -0.18
N ASN A 276 11.55 -2.47 -0.19
CA ASN A 276 11.09 -3.24 0.95
C ASN A 276 11.71 -4.64 0.91
N LEU A 277 12.38 -5.00 1.99
CA LEU A 277 12.99 -6.31 2.23
C LEU A 277 12.18 -7.06 3.31
N PRO A 278 12.39 -8.38 3.47
CA PRO A 278 11.82 -9.14 4.57
C PRO A 278 12.01 -8.46 5.93
N ASP A 279 11.06 -8.71 6.84
CA ASP A 279 10.96 -8.12 8.18
C ASP A 279 10.73 -6.60 8.18
N GLY A 280 10.20 -6.07 7.07
CA GLY A 280 9.84 -4.66 6.92
C GLY A 280 11.03 -3.71 6.81
N VAL A 281 12.22 -4.25 6.53
CA VAL A 281 13.42 -3.44 6.33
C VAL A 281 13.25 -2.60 5.06
N GLN A 282 13.39 -1.29 5.20
CA GLN A 282 13.40 -0.36 4.08
C GLN A 282 14.82 0.07 3.76
N LEU A 283 15.19 -0.02 2.48
CA LEU A 283 16.49 0.38 1.99
C LEU A 283 16.36 1.39 0.86
N ASP A 284 16.89 2.59 1.08
CA ASP A 284 17.01 3.61 0.05
C ASP A 284 18.33 3.46 -0.70
N VAL A 285 18.25 3.22 -2.00
CA VAL A 285 19.40 3.11 -2.90
C VAL A 285 19.45 4.36 -3.79
N LEU A 286 20.52 5.14 -3.68
CA LEU A 286 20.69 6.33 -4.50
C LEU A 286 20.88 5.93 -5.97
N ARG A 287 20.21 6.62 -6.90
CA ARG A 287 20.29 6.35 -8.34
C ARG A 287 21.74 6.40 -8.84
N LYS A 288 22.54 7.34 -8.34
CA LYS A 288 23.98 7.46 -8.64
C LYS A 288 24.84 6.28 -8.19
N ASP A 289 24.29 5.37 -7.40
CA ASP A 289 24.97 4.15 -6.95
C ASP A 289 24.40 2.91 -7.66
N ILE A 290 23.32 3.03 -8.44
CA ILE A 290 22.73 1.91 -9.19
C ILE A 290 23.50 1.68 -10.49
N LYS A 291 24.03 0.46 -10.65
CA LYS A 291 24.62 -0.03 -11.88
C LYS A 291 23.55 -0.63 -12.81
N SER A 292 22.69 -1.49 -12.28
CA SER A 292 21.59 -2.11 -13.03
C SER A 292 20.40 -2.44 -12.13
N ILE A 293 19.23 -2.56 -12.74
CA ILE A 293 18.02 -3.10 -12.11
C ILE A 293 17.40 -4.14 -13.03
N SER A 294 16.87 -5.21 -12.46
CA SER A 294 16.08 -6.20 -13.19
C SER A 294 14.96 -6.74 -12.31
N SER A 295 13.75 -6.90 -12.83
CA SER A 295 12.78 -7.74 -12.11
C SER A 295 13.04 -9.21 -12.33
N LEU A 296 12.71 -10.00 -11.33
CA LEU A 296 12.70 -11.45 -11.40
C LEU A 296 11.32 -11.96 -11.80
N ALA A 297 11.30 -13.12 -12.46
CA ALA A 297 10.07 -13.90 -12.69
C ALA A 297 9.68 -14.76 -11.47
N VAL A 298 10.46 -14.68 -10.39
CA VAL A 298 10.29 -15.42 -9.15
C VAL A 298 9.83 -14.44 -8.07
N SER A 299 8.88 -14.88 -7.24
CA SER A 299 8.38 -14.08 -6.12
C SER A 299 9.39 -14.02 -4.97
N LEU A 300 9.33 -12.95 -4.17
CA LEU A 300 10.07 -12.85 -2.92
C LEU A 300 9.49 -13.80 -1.86
N MET A 301 8.23 -14.22 -2.03
CA MET A 301 7.60 -15.25 -1.21
C MET A 301 8.23 -16.62 -1.49
N PRO A 302 8.77 -17.33 -0.49
CA PRO A 302 9.52 -18.56 -0.71
C PRO A 302 8.67 -19.73 -1.20
N GLU A 303 9.11 -20.43 -2.26
CA GLU A 303 8.47 -21.69 -2.71
C GLU A 303 8.59 -22.83 -1.68
N SER A 304 9.54 -22.72 -0.74
CA SER A 304 9.72 -23.68 0.36
C SER A 304 8.52 -23.75 1.30
N LEU A 305 7.62 -22.76 1.30
CA LEU A 305 6.41 -22.78 2.13
C LEU A 305 5.52 -23.99 1.82
N GLY A 306 5.42 -24.40 0.55
CA GLY A 306 4.69 -25.62 0.18
C GLY A 306 5.37 -26.91 0.62
N VAL A 307 6.62 -26.87 1.11
CA VAL A 307 7.35 -28.03 1.65
C VAL A 307 7.29 -28.03 3.18
N VAL A 308 7.39 -26.85 3.80
CA VAL A 308 7.47 -26.69 5.26
C VAL A 308 6.09 -26.74 5.92
N LEU A 309 5.08 -26.15 5.30
CA LEU A 309 3.73 -26.12 5.84
C LEU A 309 3.01 -27.43 5.51
N LYS A 310 2.20 -27.93 6.43
CA LYS A 310 1.29 -29.05 6.16
C LYS A 310 -0.05 -28.52 5.61
N PRO A 311 -0.88 -29.39 5.00
CA PRO A 311 -2.25 -29.04 4.61
C PRO A 311 -3.08 -28.43 5.76
N GLU A 312 -2.97 -29.00 6.96
CA GLU A 312 -3.64 -28.49 8.17
C GLU A 312 -3.19 -27.06 8.54
N ASP A 313 -1.90 -26.76 8.42
CA ASP A 313 -1.34 -25.44 8.75
C ASP A 313 -1.90 -24.37 7.82
N VAL A 314 -1.94 -24.65 6.51
CA VAL A 314 -2.50 -23.73 5.51
C VAL A 314 -4.00 -23.52 5.72
N ALA A 315 -4.75 -24.59 5.98
CA ALA A 315 -6.17 -24.51 6.26
C ALA A 315 -6.46 -23.66 7.53
N ASN A 316 -5.63 -23.81 8.56
CA ASN A 316 -5.71 -23.05 9.80
C ASN A 316 -5.38 -21.56 9.57
N VAL A 317 -4.32 -21.23 8.81
CA VAL A 317 -3.97 -19.84 8.44
C VAL A 317 -5.14 -19.20 7.70
N ILE A 318 -5.72 -19.89 6.72
CA ILE A 318 -6.87 -19.36 5.96
C ILE A 318 -8.07 -19.14 6.88
N ALA A 319 -8.38 -20.08 7.78
CA ALA A 319 -9.45 -19.90 8.76
C ALA A 319 -9.22 -18.68 9.67
N TRP A 320 -7.98 -18.41 10.05
CA TRP A 320 -7.60 -17.23 10.81
C TRP A 320 -7.72 -15.93 10.01
N LEU A 321 -7.22 -15.90 8.76
CA LEU A 321 -7.35 -14.76 7.85
C LEU A 321 -8.83 -14.40 7.59
N ARG A 322 -9.71 -15.40 7.57
CA ARG A 322 -11.15 -15.23 7.34
C ARG A 322 -11.91 -14.68 8.54
N ARG A 323 -11.35 -14.75 9.75
CA ARG A 323 -11.96 -14.07 10.89
C ARG A 323 -11.86 -12.58 10.62
N PRO A 324 -12.96 -11.81 10.61
CA PRO A 324 -12.83 -10.36 10.59
C PRO A 324 -11.97 -9.95 11.79
N PRO A 325 -11.12 -8.91 11.70
CA PRO A 325 -10.38 -8.43 12.86
C PRO A 325 -11.42 -8.06 13.92
N ILE A 326 -11.60 -8.90 14.97
CA ILE A 326 -12.60 -8.67 16.01
C ILE A 326 -12.05 -7.58 16.93
N ARG A 327 -12.11 -6.35 16.45
CA ARG A 327 -12.01 -5.15 17.25
C ARG A 327 -13.41 -4.84 17.75
N ARG A 328 -13.66 -4.96 19.04
CA ARG A 328 -14.79 -4.21 19.62
C ARG A 328 -14.32 -2.83 19.97
N VAL A 329 -14.75 -1.87 19.17
CA VAL A 329 -14.58 -0.46 19.45
C VAL A 329 -15.38 -0.16 20.71
N LEU A 330 -14.68 0.27 21.75
CA LEU A 330 -15.30 0.60 23.04
C LEU A 330 -16.12 1.89 22.94
N PHE A 331 -15.69 2.82 22.09
CA PHE A 331 -16.35 4.12 21.88
C PHE A 331 -16.45 4.43 20.38
N GLU A 332 -17.66 4.51 19.81
CA GLU A 332 -17.86 4.65 18.35
C GLU A 332 -18.08 6.09 17.87
N ASP A 333 -17.28 7.04 18.37
CA ASP A 333 -17.53 8.49 18.11
C ASP A 333 -18.99 8.89 18.41
N ASP A 334 -19.70 8.14 19.26
CA ASP A 334 -21.12 8.32 19.52
C ASP A 334 -21.28 9.42 20.59
N PRO A 335 -21.85 10.59 20.25
CA PRO A 335 -22.03 11.67 21.21
C PRO A 335 -22.87 11.25 22.44
N LYS A 336 -23.64 10.15 22.36
CA LYS A 336 -24.39 9.60 23.49
C LYS A 336 -23.52 9.17 24.67
N ILE A 337 -22.20 8.96 24.50
CA ILE A 337 -21.31 8.66 25.63
C ILE A 337 -21.36 9.75 26.71
N LEU A 338 -21.60 11.01 26.32
CA LEU A 338 -21.69 12.13 27.24
C LEU A 338 -22.86 11.95 28.23
N ASN A 339 -23.93 11.28 27.80
CA ASN A 339 -25.10 11.00 28.65
C ASN A 339 -24.78 9.98 29.76
N TRP A 340 -23.78 9.13 29.53
CA TRP A 340 -23.39 8.08 30.46
C TRP A 340 -22.26 8.50 31.39
N LEU A 341 -21.51 9.56 31.05
CA LEU A 341 -20.51 10.16 31.92
C LEU A 341 -21.15 11.25 32.79
N ASN A 342 -21.91 10.81 33.80
CA ASN A 342 -22.76 11.69 34.60
C ASN A 342 -22.27 11.95 36.04
N GLU A 343 -21.18 11.30 36.48
CA GLU A 343 -20.58 11.50 37.81
C GLU A 343 -19.24 12.26 37.76
N GLY A 344 -18.86 12.90 38.87
CA GLY A 344 -17.61 13.66 39.04
C GLY A 344 -17.72 15.15 38.70
N GLY A 345 -16.71 15.93 39.11
CA GLY A 345 -16.73 17.41 39.02
C GLY A 345 -16.06 18.03 37.78
N GLY A 346 -15.74 17.25 36.75
CA GLY A 346 -15.21 17.76 35.47
C GLY A 346 -16.25 17.87 34.36
N THR A 347 -15.81 18.29 33.16
CA THR A 347 -16.70 18.48 32.00
C THR A 347 -16.34 17.55 30.86
N ALA A 348 -17.36 16.93 30.27
CA ALA A 348 -17.27 16.03 29.14
C ALA A 348 -17.63 16.66 27.80
N SER A 349 -16.75 16.55 26.78
CA SER A 349 -17.00 17.10 25.44
C SER A 349 -16.38 16.27 24.32
N ILE A 350 -17.03 16.27 23.16
CA ILE A 350 -16.51 15.62 21.94
C ILE A 350 -15.74 16.65 21.10
N ASP A 351 -14.56 16.28 20.61
CA ASP A 351 -13.71 17.11 19.74
C ASP A 351 -13.46 16.39 18.41
N THR A 352 -13.86 16.99 17.30
CA THR A 352 -13.69 16.42 15.95
C THR A 352 -12.43 16.90 15.24
N GLY A 353 -11.78 17.95 15.75
CA GLY A 353 -10.58 18.58 15.21
C GLY A 353 -9.28 17.90 15.65
N ASP A 354 -9.17 17.51 16.92
CA ASP A 354 -8.00 16.83 17.48
C ASP A 354 -8.31 15.36 17.84
N LYS A 355 -7.81 14.41 17.03
CA LYS A 355 -8.11 12.97 17.16
C LYS A 355 -6.93 12.09 16.72
N ALA A 356 -6.77 10.93 17.36
CA ALA A 356 -5.79 9.91 16.99
C ALA A 356 -6.27 8.99 15.85
N SER A 357 -7.54 8.62 15.85
CA SER A 357 -8.23 7.87 14.79
C SER A 357 -9.75 8.03 14.94
N GLY A 358 -10.54 7.53 13.98
CA GLY A 358 -12.00 7.66 13.99
C GLY A 358 -12.49 9.05 13.56
N ARG A 359 -13.70 9.42 14.00
CA ARG A 359 -14.35 10.71 13.67
C ARG A 359 -14.14 11.77 14.76
N ALA A 360 -13.89 11.38 16.02
CA ALA A 360 -13.73 12.30 17.13
C ALA A 360 -12.86 11.76 18.28
N SER A 361 -12.52 12.67 19.19
CA SER A 361 -11.97 12.40 20.50
C SER A 361 -12.91 12.87 21.60
N LEU A 362 -12.74 12.35 22.80
CA LEU A 362 -13.41 12.80 24.01
C LEU A 362 -12.40 13.60 24.85
N LYS A 363 -12.68 14.89 24.95
CA LYS A 363 -11.92 15.90 25.69
C LYS A 363 -12.62 16.18 27.00
N ILE A 364 -11.83 16.18 28.07
CA ILE A 364 -12.30 16.42 29.43
C ILE A 364 -11.33 17.32 30.13
N THR A 365 -11.97 18.27 30.76
CA THR A 365 -11.33 19.31 31.50
C THR A 365 -11.48 18.96 32.97
N PRO A 366 -10.47 19.29 33.78
CA PRO A 366 -10.53 19.09 35.21
C PRO A 366 -11.87 19.60 35.78
N LEU A 367 -12.51 18.88 36.69
CA LEU A 367 -12.05 17.67 37.35
C LEU A 367 -12.34 16.35 36.55
N GLN A 368 -12.74 15.23 37.16
CA GLN A 368 -13.00 13.97 36.45
C GLN A 368 -14.46 13.84 36.04
N ARG A 369 -14.73 13.07 34.98
CA ARG A 369 -16.06 12.57 34.65
C ARG A 369 -16.05 11.04 34.50
N TYR A 370 -17.06 10.34 35.04
CA TYR A 370 -17.09 8.86 35.06
C TYR A 370 -18.51 8.27 35.22
N SER A 371 -18.61 6.93 35.14
CA SER A 371 -19.76 6.10 35.56
C SER A 371 -19.29 4.65 35.86
N PRO A 372 -19.85 3.97 36.89
CA PRO A 372 -19.50 2.58 37.22
C PRO A 372 -20.06 1.54 36.24
N ARG A 373 -21.07 1.89 35.43
CA ARG A 373 -21.67 1.00 34.43
C ARG A 373 -22.04 1.78 33.18
N ILE A 374 -21.43 1.43 32.05
CA ILE A 374 -21.82 1.95 30.75
C ILE A 374 -22.72 0.92 30.06
N PRO A 375 -23.86 1.32 29.48
CA PRO A 375 -24.70 0.41 28.72
C PRO A 375 -23.92 -0.35 27.65
N ASN A 376 -24.17 -1.66 27.52
CA ASN A 376 -23.55 -2.57 26.55
C ASN A 376 -22.05 -2.84 26.73
N TRP A 377 -21.47 -2.47 27.87
CA TRP A 377 -20.09 -2.81 28.21
C TRP A 377 -20.07 -4.05 29.11
N SER A 378 -19.68 -5.18 28.54
CA SER A 378 -19.52 -6.46 29.25
C SER A 378 -18.47 -7.32 28.54
N PHE A 379 -17.25 -6.81 28.44
CA PHE A 379 -16.18 -7.46 27.68
C PHE A 379 -15.44 -8.45 28.58
N LYS A 380 -15.55 -9.74 28.26
CA LYS A 380 -14.88 -10.81 29.01
C LYS A 380 -13.40 -10.83 28.66
N ILE A 381 -12.53 -10.65 29.65
CA ILE A 381 -11.08 -10.75 29.49
C ILE A 381 -10.63 -12.18 29.85
N ARG A 382 -9.95 -12.87 28.93
CA ARG A 382 -9.54 -14.28 29.04
C ARG A 382 -8.13 -14.51 28.49
N GLU A 383 -7.50 -15.62 28.89
CA GLU A 383 -6.19 -16.05 28.38
C GLU A 383 -6.25 -16.39 26.88
N ASN A 384 -7.24 -17.22 26.54
CA ASN A 384 -7.51 -17.77 25.22
C ASN A 384 -8.95 -17.40 24.84
N PRO A 385 -9.19 -16.14 24.45
CA PRO A 385 -10.54 -15.63 24.26
C PRO A 385 -11.28 -16.34 23.13
N GLY A 386 -12.51 -16.78 23.43
CA GLY A 386 -13.46 -17.27 22.45
C GLY A 386 -14.20 -16.15 21.70
N PRO A 387 -15.26 -16.48 20.96
CA PRO A 387 -16.13 -15.49 20.32
C PRO A 387 -16.68 -14.46 21.32
N ASP A 388 -16.55 -13.17 20.99
CA ASP A 388 -16.92 -12.01 21.84
C ASP A 388 -16.23 -11.97 23.22
N GLU A 389 -15.07 -12.62 23.34
CA GLU A 389 -14.13 -12.46 24.45
C GLU A 389 -12.86 -11.76 23.96
N PHE A 390 -12.11 -11.19 24.91
CA PHE A 390 -10.97 -10.32 24.62
C PHE A 390 -9.81 -10.64 25.57
N ARG A 391 -8.64 -10.13 25.26
CA ARG A 391 -7.47 -10.21 26.13
C ARG A 391 -6.75 -8.87 26.26
N TYR A 392 -6.79 -8.07 25.20
CA TYR A 392 -6.00 -6.86 25.10
C TYR A 392 -6.88 -5.63 25.10
N LEU A 393 -6.39 -4.57 25.73
CA LEU A 393 -6.95 -3.23 25.65
C LEU A 393 -5.96 -2.33 24.91
N ARG A 394 -6.40 -1.75 23.80
CA ARG A 394 -5.69 -0.63 23.15
C ARG A 394 -6.43 0.67 23.44
N LEU A 395 -5.71 1.75 23.70
CA LEU A 395 -6.22 3.11 23.84
C LEU A 395 -5.20 4.12 23.28
N ALA A 396 -5.64 5.33 22.92
CA ALA A 396 -4.73 6.46 22.71
C ALA A 396 -5.08 7.61 23.64
N TRP A 397 -4.06 8.29 24.15
CA TRP A 397 -4.22 9.44 25.04
C TRP A 397 -3.27 10.58 24.71
N LYS A 398 -3.63 11.79 25.13
CA LYS A 398 -2.81 13.00 24.99
C LYS A 398 -3.09 13.95 26.16
N ALA A 399 -2.04 14.54 26.70
CA ALA A 399 -2.07 15.48 27.82
C ALA A 399 -1.25 16.73 27.46
N PRO A 400 -1.75 17.59 26.56
CA PRO A 400 -0.96 18.71 26.06
C PRO A 400 -0.81 19.81 27.11
N ALA A 401 -1.83 20.00 27.96
CA ALA A 401 -1.89 21.14 28.88
C ALA A 401 -1.90 20.77 30.37
N ALA A 402 -1.49 19.57 30.79
CA ALA A 402 -1.02 19.42 32.19
C ALA A 402 -0.14 18.22 32.44
N ASP A 403 0.19 17.93 33.70
CA ASP A 403 1.35 17.13 34.10
C ASP A 403 1.29 15.63 33.75
N GLY A 404 0.11 15.06 33.53
CA GLY A 404 -0.03 13.64 33.23
C GLY A 404 -1.45 13.17 32.93
N VAL A 405 -1.57 12.00 32.32
CA VAL A 405 -2.84 11.32 32.03
C VAL A 405 -2.91 10.02 32.80
N MET A 406 -4.11 9.64 33.23
CA MET A 406 -4.32 8.35 33.87
C MET A 406 -5.70 7.80 33.54
N VAL A 407 -5.78 6.47 33.44
CA VAL A 407 -6.94 5.66 33.06
C VAL A 407 -7.11 4.53 34.05
N GLU A 408 -8.33 4.18 34.39
CA GLU A 408 -8.66 3.09 35.30
C GLU A 408 -9.94 2.36 34.84
N LEU A 409 -10.07 1.08 35.19
CA LEU A 409 -11.07 0.19 34.60
C LEU A 409 -11.86 -0.53 35.70
N ALA A 410 -13.18 -0.67 35.52
CA ALA A 410 -14.00 -1.42 36.47
C ALA A 410 -14.03 -2.90 36.11
N ASN A 411 -14.17 -3.73 37.15
CA ASN A 411 -14.51 -5.13 37.03
C ASN A 411 -15.90 -5.35 37.63
N ASN A 412 -16.86 -5.82 36.84
CA ASN A 412 -18.25 -6.05 37.28
C ASN A 412 -18.92 -4.84 37.99
N GLY A 413 -18.55 -3.62 37.58
CA GLY A 413 -19.04 -2.36 38.12
C GLY A 413 -18.36 -1.94 39.43
N ALA A 414 -17.42 -2.74 39.92
CA ALA A 414 -16.59 -2.44 41.07
C ALA A 414 -15.24 -1.89 40.61
N TRP A 415 -14.75 -0.93 41.36
CA TRP A 415 -13.50 -0.27 41.07
C TRP A 415 -12.35 -0.77 41.94
N PRO A 416 -11.09 -0.68 41.49
CA PRO A 416 -9.95 -1.07 42.31
C PRO A 416 -9.78 -0.13 43.51
N SER A 417 -9.19 -0.67 44.59
CA SER A 417 -8.81 0.11 45.78
C SER A 417 -7.79 1.20 45.42
N SER A 418 -7.77 2.30 46.17
CA SER A 418 -6.77 3.37 46.02
C SER A 418 -5.35 2.88 46.32
N GLY A 419 -5.21 1.93 47.25
CA GLY A 419 -3.94 1.32 47.64
C GLY A 419 -3.43 0.22 46.71
N SER A 420 -4.15 -0.11 45.64
CA SER A 420 -3.75 -1.14 44.67
C SER A 420 -3.52 -0.53 43.28
N PRO A 421 -2.45 -0.90 42.56
CA PRO A 421 -2.20 -0.47 41.18
C PRO A 421 -3.06 -1.22 40.15
N GLU A 422 -3.93 -2.13 40.58
CA GLU A 422 -4.78 -2.91 39.69
C GLU A 422 -5.61 -2.04 38.75
N ARG A 423 -5.58 -2.41 37.45
CA ARG A 423 -6.43 -1.84 36.41
C ARG A 423 -6.37 -0.30 36.35
N ARG A 424 -5.24 0.31 36.72
CA ARG A 424 -4.97 1.76 36.69
C ARG A 424 -3.64 2.04 36.00
N TYR A 425 -3.65 2.89 34.96
CA TYR A 425 -2.52 3.19 34.09
C TYR A 425 -2.27 4.69 33.98
N TYR A 426 -1.00 5.15 33.98
CA TYR A 426 -0.69 6.57 33.77
C TYR A 426 0.58 6.82 32.97
N SER A 427 0.67 8.02 32.40
CA SER A 427 1.90 8.59 31.85
C SER A 427 2.12 10.02 32.34
N GLY A 428 3.39 10.40 32.55
CA GLY A 428 3.75 11.68 33.15
C GLY A 428 3.67 11.63 34.68
N LYS A 429 3.31 12.76 35.31
CA LYS A 429 3.21 12.86 36.77
C LYS A 429 1.90 12.25 37.26
N ASN A 430 1.98 11.32 38.22
CA ASN A 430 0.81 10.93 38.99
C ASN A 430 0.55 11.97 40.08
N SER A 431 -0.55 12.72 39.94
CA SER A 431 -0.96 13.75 40.90
C SER A 431 -2.01 13.26 41.91
N SER A 432 -2.27 11.95 41.97
CA SER A 432 -3.26 11.35 42.87
C SER A 432 -2.57 10.51 43.94
N ASP A 433 -3.25 10.32 45.07
CA ASP A 433 -2.80 9.41 46.15
C ASP A 433 -3.04 7.93 45.81
N TRP A 434 -3.43 7.62 44.57
CA TRP A 434 -3.78 6.27 44.14
C TRP A 434 -2.57 5.59 43.50
N GLN A 435 -2.32 4.35 43.90
CA GLN A 435 -1.30 3.52 43.26
C GLN A 435 -1.71 3.19 41.81
N ALA A 436 -0.77 3.21 40.87
CA ALA A 436 -1.08 2.99 39.45
C ALA A 436 0.13 2.41 38.72
N THR A 437 -0.12 1.65 37.67
CA THR A 437 0.91 1.15 36.76
C THR A 437 1.38 2.27 35.84
N ARG A 438 2.68 2.59 35.88
CA ARG A 438 3.27 3.59 34.97
C ARG A 438 3.44 2.98 33.58
N VAL A 439 2.93 3.66 32.57
CA VAL A 439 3.11 3.34 31.15
C VAL A 439 4.30 4.09 30.56
N SER A 440 4.48 5.36 30.93
CA SER A 440 5.65 6.16 30.53
C SER A 440 5.97 7.22 31.57
N GLU A 441 7.25 7.50 31.79
CA GLU A 441 7.70 8.64 32.60
C GLU A 441 7.37 9.97 31.92
N LYS A 442 7.44 10.00 30.58
CA LYS A 442 7.19 11.22 29.81
C LYS A 442 5.69 11.47 29.68
N ARG A 443 5.31 12.73 29.84
CA ARG A 443 3.97 13.20 29.53
C ARG A 443 3.71 13.06 28.01
N PRO A 444 2.55 12.49 27.60
CA PRO A 444 2.21 12.38 26.18
C PRO A 444 1.70 13.74 25.66
N ILE A 445 2.60 14.57 25.14
CA ILE A 445 2.24 15.85 24.51
C ILE A 445 1.53 15.60 23.17
N GLU A 446 1.89 14.54 22.45
CA GLU A 446 1.21 14.05 21.26
C GLU A 446 0.45 12.75 21.51
N TRP A 447 -0.44 12.40 20.56
CA TRP A 447 -1.21 11.17 20.60
C TRP A 447 -0.30 9.95 20.77
N THR A 448 -0.45 9.28 21.91
CA THR A 448 0.33 8.09 22.25
C THR A 448 -0.61 6.91 22.34
N VAL A 449 -0.36 5.88 21.53
CA VAL A 449 -1.10 4.61 21.56
C VAL A 449 -0.48 3.70 22.62
N VAL A 450 -1.34 3.09 23.43
CA VAL A 450 -0.98 2.17 24.50
C VAL A 450 -1.78 0.88 24.31
N THR A 451 -1.09 -0.26 24.33
CA THR A 451 -1.71 -1.59 24.30
C THR A 451 -1.30 -2.34 25.56
N ARG A 452 -2.28 -2.94 26.27
CA ARG A 452 -2.07 -3.70 27.51
C ARG A 452 -2.64 -5.10 27.37
N ASP A 453 -1.90 -6.10 27.86
CA ASP A 453 -2.38 -7.47 28.00
C ASP A 453 -3.12 -7.57 29.33
N MET A 454 -4.44 -7.38 29.27
CA MET A 454 -5.27 -7.27 30.46
C MET A 454 -5.34 -8.58 31.23
N TRP A 455 -5.26 -9.73 30.53
CA TRP A 455 -5.26 -11.04 31.18
C TRP A 455 -3.93 -11.31 31.87
N LYS A 456 -2.79 -11.05 31.22
CA LYS A 456 -1.47 -11.23 31.85
C LYS A 456 -1.31 -10.42 33.13
N GLU A 457 -1.94 -9.25 33.19
CA GLU A 457 -1.83 -8.33 34.31
C GLU A 457 -2.83 -8.62 35.45
N PHE A 458 -4.05 -9.10 35.13
CA PHE A 458 -5.13 -9.21 36.13
C PHE A 458 -5.92 -10.52 36.11
N GLY A 459 -5.56 -11.47 35.25
CA GLY A 459 -6.28 -12.73 35.05
C GLY A 459 -7.67 -12.53 34.43
N ASP A 460 -8.56 -13.47 34.69
CA ASP A 460 -9.92 -13.46 34.17
C ASP A 460 -10.77 -12.40 34.88
N PHE A 461 -11.34 -11.49 34.11
CA PHE A 461 -12.33 -10.53 34.63
C PHE A 461 -13.32 -10.12 33.55
N THR A 462 -14.36 -9.38 33.93
CA THR A 462 -15.29 -8.78 32.97
C THR A 462 -15.13 -7.27 33.05
N LEU A 463 -14.62 -6.69 31.96
CA LEU A 463 -14.57 -5.26 31.77
C LEU A 463 -16.01 -4.77 31.53
N THR A 464 -16.71 -4.50 32.62
CA THR A 464 -18.07 -3.92 32.58
C THR A 464 -18.06 -2.40 32.63
N ALA A 465 -16.87 -1.79 32.72
CA ALA A 465 -16.71 -0.36 32.49
C ALA A 465 -15.29 -0.02 32.04
N SER A 466 -15.20 0.80 31.00
CA SER A 466 -14.28 1.93 31.05
C SER A 466 -15.16 3.18 30.99
N HIS A 467 -15.03 4.09 31.92
CA HIS A 467 -13.73 4.56 32.36
C HIS A 467 -13.80 5.01 33.81
N ARG A 468 -13.05 4.36 34.71
CA ARG A 468 -12.56 5.14 35.82
C ARG A 468 -11.42 5.93 35.30
N GLN A 469 -11.37 7.09 35.91
CA GLN A 469 -10.66 8.23 35.43
C GLN A 469 -11.31 8.72 34.18
N ARG A 470 -11.62 10.01 34.15
CA ARG A 470 -10.93 10.75 33.13
C ARG A 470 -11.05 10.17 31.70
N LEU A 471 -12.23 9.84 31.19
CA LEU A 471 -12.40 10.23 29.79
C LEU A 471 -12.53 11.72 29.95
N ALA A 472 -11.90 12.47 29.09
CA ALA A 472 -10.46 12.62 29.13
C ALA A 472 -9.85 12.78 30.50
N ALA A 473 -8.56 12.55 30.49
CA ALA A 473 -7.65 13.17 31.40
C ALA A 473 -8.27 14.29 32.27
N ARG A 474 -8.65 13.97 33.52
CA ARG A 474 -8.60 14.93 34.62
C ARG A 474 -7.12 15.16 34.79
N LEU A 475 -6.52 16.04 34.04
CA LEU A 475 -5.24 16.58 34.43
C LEU A 475 -5.37 17.14 35.85
N GLY A 476 -4.86 16.42 36.84
CA GLY A 476 -4.17 17.10 37.92
C GLY A 476 -2.74 17.24 37.44
N LEU A 477 -2.14 18.42 37.32
CA LEU A 477 -2.49 19.68 37.95
C LEU A 477 -2.44 20.81 36.91
N THR A 478 -3.45 21.70 36.92
CA THR A 478 -3.60 22.87 36.02
C THR A 478 -3.68 22.57 34.49
N GLY A 479 -4.86 22.24 33.93
CA GLY A 479 -5.14 22.40 32.48
C GLY A 479 -5.92 21.29 31.75
N SER A 480 -6.07 21.38 30.41
CA SER A 480 -6.98 20.59 29.53
C SER A 480 -6.36 19.37 28.84
N SER A 481 -7.09 18.26 28.65
CA SER A 481 -6.56 17.07 27.96
C SER A 481 -7.56 16.20 27.25
N TYR A 482 -7.02 15.29 26.45
CA TYR A 482 -7.69 14.68 25.32
C TYR A 482 -7.53 13.17 25.34
N CYS A 483 -8.59 12.45 24.99
CA CYS A 483 -8.52 11.03 24.71
C CYS A 483 -9.27 10.69 23.43
N ALA A 484 -8.58 10.14 22.43
CA ALA A 484 -9.13 9.77 21.14
C ALA A 484 -8.91 8.28 20.88
N LEU A 485 -9.73 7.74 19.98
CA LEU A 485 -9.71 6.35 19.54
C LEU A 485 -8.36 6.02 18.91
N PRO A 486 -7.76 4.86 19.27
CA PRO A 486 -8.32 3.56 18.94
C PRO A 486 -8.56 2.77 20.23
N ARG A 487 -9.70 3.02 20.88
CA ARG A 487 -10.11 2.26 22.07
C ARG A 487 -10.80 0.99 21.65
N SER A 488 -10.05 -0.08 21.58
CA SER A 488 -10.57 -1.38 21.13
C SER A 488 -10.11 -2.45 22.08
N VAL A 489 -11.02 -3.39 22.38
CA VAL A 489 -10.67 -4.66 22.98
C VAL A 489 -10.54 -5.70 21.87
N TRP A 490 -9.53 -6.55 22.02
CA TRP A 490 -9.13 -7.49 20.98
C TRP A 490 -8.87 -8.85 21.63
N PRO A 491 -9.25 -9.95 20.97
CA PRO A 491 -8.92 -11.28 21.44
C PRO A 491 -7.41 -11.59 21.39
N TYR A 492 -6.63 -10.87 20.58
CA TYR A 492 -5.21 -11.15 20.37
C TYR A 492 -4.36 -9.87 20.24
N PHE A 493 -3.16 -9.82 20.83
CA PHE A 493 -1.87 -9.66 20.15
C PHE A 493 -0.61 -9.79 21.05
N SER A 494 0.06 -10.93 20.94
CA SER A 494 1.53 -11.08 20.84
C SER A 494 1.81 -12.43 20.21
#